data_AF-A0A850LSV8-F1
#
_entry.id   AF-A0A850LSV8-F1
#
_cell.length_a   1.000
_cell.length_b   1.000
_cell.length_c   1.000
_cell.angle_alpha   90.00
_cell.angle_beta   90.00
_cell.angle_gamma   90.00
#
_symmetry.space_group_name_H-M   'P 1'
#
loop_
_entity.id
_entity.type
_entity.pdbx_description
1 polymer ?
#
loop_
_entity_poly.entity_id
_entity_poly.type
_entity_poly.pdbx_seq_one_letter_code
_entity_poly.pdbx_strand_id
1 'polypeptide(L)'
;KIKHMISGDDILLLQLIKKYDKINFSFNKESFVTTYPAKSLKEFFSQRARWASNAFYQRKTDVLFFIYLIDLYLTILGLIIFLPLSLFLKELGYIPLCCLLLKWLTDFSVILKGAKTFDRMDLLKYFIYWEIFQPFYFFIVGIIGTTGKFTWKGRKYK
;
A
#
# COMPACT_ATOMS: atom_id res chain seq x y z
N LYS A 1 2.08 -19.26 -19.45
CA LYS A 1 0.90 -18.83 -18.66
C LYS A 1 0.92 -17.35 -18.22
N ILE A 2 2.06 -16.63 -18.19
CA ILE A 2 2.12 -15.22 -17.70
C ILE A 2 2.26 -14.16 -18.82
N LYS A 3 2.63 -14.58 -20.05
CA LYS A 3 2.96 -13.70 -21.20
C LYS A 3 1.86 -12.68 -21.59
N HIS A 4 0.60 -12.91 -21.19
CA HIS A 4 -0.53 -12.04 -21.55
C HIS A 4 -0.99 -11.12 -20.42
N MET A 5 -0.30 -11.12 -19.27
CA MET A 5 -0.66 -10.23 -18.17
C MET A 5 -0.11 -8.83 -18.40
N ILE A 6 -1.01 -7.85 -18.29
CA ILE A 6 -0.77 -6.45 -18.61
C ILE A 6 -0.03 -5.73 -17.46
N SER A 7 -0.03 -6.32 -16.27
CA SER A 7 0.58 -5.77 -15.05
C SER A 7 0.90 -6.89 -14.06
N GLY A 8 1.91 -6.68 -13.21
CA GLY A 8 2.31 -7.65 -12.17
C GLY A 8 3.26 -8.74 -12.65
N ASP A 9 3.89 -8.54 -13.80
CA ASP A 9 4.98 -9.37 -14.35
C ASP A 9 6.12 -9.56 -13.35
N ASP A 10 6.58 -8.48 -12.72
CA ASP A 10 7.67 -8.52 -11.74
C ASP A 10 7.33 -9.42 -10.53
N ILE A 11 6.12 -9.26 -9.99
CA ILE A 11 5.63 -10.03 -8.83
C ILE A 11 5.50 -11.50 -9.21
N LEU A 12 4.95 -11.78 -10.39
CA LEU A 12 4.75 -13.15 -10.86
C LEU A 12 6.07 -13.85 -11.16
N LEU A 13 7.03 -13.13 -11.73
CA LEU A 13 8.38 -13.62 -11.94
C LEU A 13 9.04 -13.98 -10.61
N LEU A 14 8.96 -13.10 -9.60
CA LEU A 14 9.50 -13.39 -8.26
C LEU A 14 8.79 -14.57 -7.61
N GLN A 15 7.47 -14.68 -7.72
CA GLN A 15 6.72 -15.84 -7.21
C GLN A 15 7.12 -17.15 -7.91
N LEU A 16 7.48 -17.11 -9.20
CA LEU A 16 8.02 -18.27 -9.90
C LEU A 16 9.42 -18.62 -9.42
N ILE A 17 10.33 -17.64 -9.32
CA ILE A 17 11.70 -17.85 -8.83
C ILE A 17 11.68 -18.44 -7.42
N LYS A 18 10.78 -17.94 -6.54
CA LYS A 18 10.60 -18.43 -5.16
C LYS A 18 10.29 -19.93 -5.07
N LYS A 19 9.75 -20.55 -6.14
CA LYS A 19 9.51 -22.00 -6.18
C LYS A 19 10.78 -22.81 -6.37
N TYR A 20 11.83 -22.19 -6.91
CA TYR A 20 13.10 -22.84 -7.25
C TYR A 20 14.25 -22.40 -6.34
N ASP A 21 14.21 -21.17 -5.80
CA ASP A 21 15.28 -20.65 -4.94
C ASP A 21 14.78 -19.57 -3.95
N LYS A 22 15.62 -19.25 -2.96
CA LYS A 22 15.40 -18.17 -1.99
C LYS A 22 15.67 -16.81 -2.63
N ILE A 23 14.84 -15.84 -2.26
CA ILE A 23 14.98 -14.45 -2.69
C ILE A 23 15.42 -13.62 -1.48
N ASN A 24 16.54 -12.90 -1.62
CA ASN A 24 17.07 -12.03 -0.59
C ASN A 24 17.05 -10.57 -1.07
N PHE A 25 16.87 -9.63 -0.15
CA PHE A 25 16.99 -8.21 -0.42
C PHE A 25 18.46 -7.77 -0.29
N SER A 26 18.97 -7.04 -1.29
CA SER A 26 20.26 -6.36 -1.19
C SER A 26 20.10 -5.05 -0.44
N PHE A 27 20.77 -4.93 0.70
CA PHE A 27 20.88 -3.67 1.46
C PHE A 27 22.22 -2.94 1.21
N ASN A 28 22.97 -3.34 0.18
CA ASN A 28 24.16 -2.58 -0.24
C ASN A 28 23.70 -1.22 -0.79
N LYS A 29 24.22 -0.13 -0.20
CA LYS A 29 23.92 1.25 -0.63
C LYS A 29 24.26 1.51 -2.09
N GLU A 30 25.27 0.84 -2.64
CA GLU A 30 25.66 0.94 -4.06
C GLU A 30 24.59 0.40 -5.01
N SER A 31 23.69 -0.45 -4.51
CA SER A 31 22.57 -1.00 -5.28
C SER A 31 21.32 -0.11 -5.26
N PHE A 32 21.33 1.00 -4.51
CA PHE A 32 20.18 1.88 -4.40
C PHE A 32 19.99 2.72 -5.67
N VAL A 33 18.74 2.86 -6.10
CA VAL A 33 18.36 3.64 -7.28
C VAL A 33 17.44 4.77 -6.89
N THR A 34 17.58 5.92 -7.56
CA THR A 34 16.70 7.07 -7.37
C THR A 34 15.59 7.06 -8.41
N THR A 35 14.36 7.29 -7.99
CA THR A 35 13.19 7.38 -8.88
C THR A 35 12.52 8.74 -8.76
N TYR A 36 11.99 9.25 -9.87
CA TYR A 36 11.21 10.47 -9.87
C TYR A 36 9.76 10.22 -9.42
N PRO A 37 9.13 11.18 -8.70
CA PRO A 37 7.71 11.11 -8.42
C PRO A 37 6.88 11.22 -9.71
N ALA A 38 5.61 10.80 -9.64
CA ALA A 38 4.68 11.01 -10.75
C ALA A 38 4.54 12.52 -11.07
N LYS A 39 4.40 12.87 -12.36
CA LYS A 39 4.41 14.28 -12.79
C LYS A 39 3.10 15.01 -12.54
N SER A 40 2.03 14.26 -12.27
CA SER A 40 0.70 14.80 -11.97
C SER A 40 -0.12 13.88 -11.08
N LEU A 41 -1.17 14.41 -10.44
CA LEU A 41 -2.13 13.61 -9.68
C LEU A 41 -2.80 12.53 -10.55
N LYS A 42 -3.07 12.84 -11.82
CA LYS A 42 -3.65 11.88 -12.77
C LYS A 42 -2.72 10.69 -13.01
N GLU A 43 -1.43 10.94 -13.21
CA GLU A 43 -0.43 9.88 -13.35
C GLU A 43 -0.28 9.08 -12.05
N PHE A 44 -0.23 9.77 -10.91
CA PHE A 44 -0.16 9.15 -9.59
C PHE A 44 -1.32 8.17 -9.37
N PHE A 45 -2.57 8.61 -9.50
CA PHE A 45 -3.73 7.75 -9.31
C PHE A 45 -3.83 6.65 -10.36
N SER A 46 -3.40 6.89 -11.60
CA SER A 46 -3.35 5.83 -12.62
C SER A 46 -2.35 4.73 -12.26
N GLN A 47 -1.20 5.08 -11.69
CA GLN A 47 -0.22 4.10 -11.20
C GLN A 47 -0.78 3.30 -10.02
N ARG A 48 -1.48 3.95 -9.08
CA ARG A 48 -2.08 3.27 -7.93
C ARG A 48 -3.27 2.39 -8.31
N ALA A 49 -4.11 2.83 -9.25
CA ALA A 49 -5.17 2.01 -9.83
C ALA A 49 -4.61 0.72 -10.45
N ARG A 50 -3.49 0.81 -11.19
CA ARG A 50 -2.79 -0.35 -11.75
C ARG A 50 -2.29 -1.34 -10.69
N TRP A 51 -1.82 -0.84 -9.56
CA TRP A 51 -1.37 -1.70 -8.46
C TRP A 51 -2.54 -2.35 -7.74
N ALA A 52 -3.59 -1.59 -7.47
CA ALA A 52 -4.79 -2.09 -6.82
C ALA A 52 -5.56 -3.09 -7.70
N SER A 53 -5.59 -2.92 -9.03
CA SER A 53 -6.20 -3.91 -9.94
C SER A 53 -5.51 -5.27 -9.91
N ASN A 54 -4.19 -5.31 -9.61
CA ASN A 54 -3.46 -6.57 -9.45
C ASN A 54 -3.84 -7.33 -8.17
N ALA A 55 -4.41 -6.67 -7.15
CA ALA A 55 -4.77 -7.31 -5.88
C ALA A 55 -5.74 -8.50 -6.08
N PHE A 56 -6.68 -8.40 -7.02
CA PHE A 56 -7.61 -9.49 -7.33
C PHE A 56 -6.93 -10.71 -7.93
N TYR A 57 -5.85 -10.52 -8.68
CA TYR A 57 -5.05 -11.62 -9.18
C TYR A 57 -4.24 -12.27 -8.05
N GLN A 58 -3.73 -11.47 -7.13
CA GLN A 58 -3.04 -11.95 -5.92
C GLN A 58 -3.91 -12.85 -5.05
N ARG A 59 -5.24 -12.71 -5.08
CA ARG A 59 -6.17 -13.65 -4.41
C ARG A 59 -5.88 -15.12 -4.74
N LYS A 60 -5.40 -15.42 -5.95
CA LYS A 60 -5.12 -16.81 -6.39
C LYS A 60 -3.64 -17.18 -6.29
N THR A 61 -2.73 -16.21 -6.32
CA THR A 61 -1.28 -16.47 -6.36
C THR A 61 -0.59 -16.28 -5.01
N ASP A 62 -1.09 -15.39 -4.15
CA ASP A 62 -0.58 -15.11 -2.81
C ASP A 62 -1.72 -14.73 -1.87
N VAL A 63 -2.37 -15.76 -1.33
CA VAL A 63 -3.55 -15.64 -0.47
C VAL A 63 -3.23 -14.86 0.80
N LEU A 64 -2.05 -15.07 1.40
CA LEU A 64 -1.65 -14.36 2.61
C LEU A 64 -1.49 -12.86 2.38
N PHE A 65 -0.85 -12.48 1.26
CA PHE A 65 -0.76 -11.07 0.89
C PHE A 65 -2.14 -10.46 0.63
N PHE A 66 -3.05 -11.20 -0.01
CA PHE A 66 -4.42 -10.73 -0.22
C PHE A 66 -5.20 -10.54 1.08
N ILE A 67 -5.07 -11.46 2.04
CA ILE A 67 -5.66 -11.33 3.38
C ILE A 67 -5.12 -10.09 4.08
N TYR A 68 -3.81 -9.86 4.03
CA TYR A 68 -3.19 -8.64 4.59
C TYR A 68 -3.76 -7.36 3.98
N LEU A 69 -4.00 -7.32 2.67
CA LEU A 69 -4.63 -6.15 2.03
C LEU A 69 -6.06 -5.90 2.51
N ILE A 70 -6.84 -6.97 2.72
CA ILE A 70 -8.19 -6.87 3.27
C ILE A 70 -8.15 -6.36 4.72
N ASP A 71 -7.28 -6.94 5.55
CA ASP A 71 -7.10 -6.54 6.95
C ASP A 71 -6.74 -5.05 7.07
N LEU A 72 -5.79 -4.58 6.24
CA LEU A 72 -5.42 -3.17 6.20
C LEU A 72 -6.59 -2.27 5.79
N TYR A 73 -7.38 -2.68 4.79
CA TYR A 73 -8.54 -1.92 4.34
C TYR A 73 -9.63 -1.86 5.43
N LEU A 74 -9.91 -2.98 6.09
CA LEU A 74 -10.89 -3.06 7.18
C LEU A 74 -10.44 -2.29 8.40
N THR A 75 -9.15 -2.30 8.73
CA THR A 75 -8.59 -1.52 9.84
C THR A 75 -8.80 -0.03 9.59
N ILE A 76 -8.47 0.46 8.40
CA ILE A 76 -8.67 1.88 8.05
C ILE A 76 -10.15 2.24 8.07
N LEU A 77 -11.02 1.40 7.48
CA LEU A 77 -12.46 1.64 7.46
C LEU A 77 -13.06 1.64 8.89
N GLY A 78 -12.63 0.70 9.72
CA GLY A 78 -13.02 0.61 11.12
C GLY A 78 -12.61 1.86 11.90
N LEU A 79 -11.38 2.35 11.72
CA LEU A 79 -10.93 3.59 12.36
C LEU A 79 -11.75 4.81 11.91
N ILE A 80 -12.10 4.91 10.62
CA ILE A 80 -12.95 6.01 10.10
C ILE A 80 -14.34 5.99 10.77
N ILE A 81 -14.91 4.81 11.01
CA ILE A 81 -16.27 4.67 11.56
C ILE A 81 -16.28 4.77 13.10
N PHE A 82 -15.43 3.99 13.76
CA PHE A 82 -15.49 3.84 15.22
C PHE A 82 -14.82 4.98 15.98
N LEU A 83 -13.84 5.68 15.39
CA LEU A 83 -13.19 6.79 16.08
C LEU A 83 -14.17 7.95 16.32
N PRO A 84 -14.94 8.46 15.33
CA PRO A 84 -15.98 9.46 15.60
C PRO A 84 -17.11 8.93 16.49
N LEU A 85 -17.49 7.65 16.30
CA LEU A 85 -18.58 7.05 17.07
C LEU A 85 -18.25 6.94 18.56
N SER A 86 -16.98 6.77 18.92
CA SER A 86 -16.53 6.75 20.32
C SER A 86 -16.80 8.04 21.09
N LEU A 87 -16.98 9.17 20.38
CA LEU A 87 -17.36 10.45 20.98
C LEU A 87 -18.82 10.46 21.46
N PHE A 88 -19.67 9.60 20.88
CA PHE A 88 -21.10 9.53 21.16
C PHE A 88 -21.47 8.29 21.98
N LEU A 89 -20.78 7.16 21.75
CA LEU A 89 -21.01 5.89 22.44
C LEU A 89 -19.95 5.65 23.51
N LYS A 90 -20.30 5.93 24.77
CA LYS A 90 -19.41 5.74 25.93
C LYS A 90 -18.92 4.29 26.08
N GLU A 91 -19.68 3.32 25.59
CA GLU A 91 -19.32 1.89 25.61
C GLU A 91 -18.05 1.57 24.81
N LEU A 92 -17.75 2.34 23.75
CA LEU A 92 -16.54 2.17 22.96
C LEU A 92 -15.28 2.64 23.71
N GLY A 93 -15.45 3.54 24.68
CA GLY A 93 -14.37 4.11 25.48
C GLY A 93 -13.20 4.61 24.64
N TYR A 94 -11.99 4.24 25.05
CA TYR A 94 -10.74 4.61 24.37
C TYR A 94 -10.25 3.57 23.35
N ILE A 95 -11.03 2.51 23.09
CA ILE A 95 -10.57 1.40 22.22
C ILE A 95 -10.16 1.91 20.83
N PRO A 96 -10.97 2.70 20.10
CA PRO A 96 -10.59 3.17 18.76
C PRO A 96 -9.36 4.08 18.78
N LEU A 97 -9.18 4.88 19.84
CA LEU A 97 -7.99 5.71 20.03
C LEU A 97 -6.73 4.86 20.25
N CYS A 98 -6.81 3.83 21.10
CA CYS A 98 -5.72 2.89 21.30
C CYS A 98 -5.34 2.17 20.00
N CYS A 99 -6.34 1.74 19.21
CA CYS A 99 -6.10 1.15 17.89
C CYS A 99 -5.40 2.12 16.94
N LEU A 100 -5.82 3.39 16.89
CA LEU A 100 -5.18 4.41 16.07
C LEU A 100 -3.70 4.60 16.46
N LEU A 101 -3.42 4.71 17.77
CA LEU A 101 -2.06 4.90 18.27
C LEU A 101 -1.16 3.69 17.97
N LEU A 102 -1.65 2.47 18.20
CA LEU A 102 -0.91 1.24 17.86
C LEU A 102 -0.62 1.14 16.37
N LYS A 103 -1.59 1.51 15.54
CA LYS A 103 -1.42 1.58 14.09
C LYS A 103 -0.34 2.60 13.73
N TRP A 104 -0.40 3.82 14.26
CA TRP A 104 0.60 4.86 13.99
C TRP A 104 2.00 4.44 14.45
N LEU A 105 2.13 3.80 15.62
CA LEU A 105 3.41 3.28 16.09
C LEU A 105 3.98 2.21 15.15
N THR A 106 3.13 1.32 14.65
CA THR A 106 3.52 0.26 13.72
C THR A 106 3.99 0.86 12.39
N ASP A 107 3.22 1.76 11.80
CA ASP A 107 3.57 2.43 10.54
C ASP A 107 4.85 3.28 10.69
N PHE A 108 4.98 4.00 11.81
CA PHE A 108 6.18 4.78 12.11
C PHE A 108 7.41 3.89 12.21
N SER A 109 7.32 2.73 12.86
CA SER A 109 8.46 1.80 12.98
C SER A 109 8.98 1.31 11.62
N VAL A 110 8.07 1.04 10.69
CA VAL A 110 8.38 0.59 9.33
C VAL A 110 9.00 1.73 8.52
N ILE A 111 8.39 2.92 8.58
CA ILE A 111 8.88 4.10 7.86
C ILE A 111 10.24 4.54 8.41
N LEU A 112 10.44 4.52 9.72
CA LEU A 112 11.72 4.83 10.36
C LEU A 112 12.83 3.86 9.90
N LYS A 113 12.54 2.56 9.85
CA LYS A 113 13.50 1.56 9.35
C LYS A 113 13.84 1.80 7.88
N GLY A 114 12.85 2.12 7.04
CA GLY A 114 13.05 2.47 5.64
C GLY A 114 13.90 3.74 5.48
N ALA A 115 13.54 4.81 6.19
CA ALA A 115 14.24 6.09 6.15
C ALA A 115 15.71 5.96 6.58
N LYS A 116 16.00 5.17 7.62
CA LYS A 116 17.40 4.87 8.02
C LYS A 116 18.14 4.06 6.96
N THR A 117 17.50 3.02 6.42
CA THR A 117 18.09 2.14 5.40
C THR A 117 18.49 2.91 4.14
N PHE A 118 17.60 3.78 3.66
CA PHE A 118 17.80 4.55 2.42
C PHE A 118 18.44 5.93 2.62
N ASP A 119 18.86 6.26 3.84
CA ASP A 119 19.43 7.56 4.21
C ASP A 119 18.51 8.76 3.88
N ARG A 120 17.21 8.57 4.14
CA ARG A 120 16.12 9.53 3.86
C ARG A 120 15.34 9.94 5.10
N MET A 121 16.09 10.25 6.17
CA MET A 121 15.51 10.74 7.43
C MET A 121 14.74 12.06 7.25
N ASP A 122 15.06 12.83 6.20
CA ASP A 122 14.36 14.06 5.79
C ASP A 122 12.87 13.85 5.53
N LEU A 123 12.46 12.62 5.20
CA LEU A 123 11.07 12.28 4.87
C LEU A 123 10.19 12.07 6.12
N LEU A 124 10.78 11.85 7.30
CA LEU A 124 10.01 11.54 8.52
C LEU A 124 9.10 12.69 8.97
N LYS A 125 9.45 13.94 8.65
CA LYS A 125 8.59 15.10 8.90
C LYS A 125 7.22 15.02 8.19
N TYR A 126 7.13 14.23 7.12
CA TYR A 126 5.89 14.03 6.37
C TYR A 126 5.00 12.90 6.94
N PHE A 127 5.46 12.19 7.98
CA PHE A 127 4.73 11.07 8.56
C PHE A 127 3.33 11.45 9.03
N ILE A 128 3.21 12.52 9.84
CA ILE A 128 1.92 12.96 10.39
C ILE A 128 0.96 13.35 9.26
N TYR A 129 1.45 14.07 8.25
CA TYR A 129 0.64 14.41 7.08
C TYR A 129 0.18 13.15 6.34
N TRP A 130 1.08 12.20 6.12
CA TRP A 130 0.74 10.93 5.49
C TRP A 130 -0.34 10.18 6.27
N GLU A 131 -0.21 10.07 7.58
CA GLU A 131 -1.20 9.42 8.44
C GLU A 131 -2.59 10.05 8.36
N ILE A 132 -2.68 11.37 8.25
CA ILE A 132 -3.95 12.10 8.08
C ILE A 132 -4.53 11.89 6.68
N PHE A 133 -3.70 11.88 5.63
CA PHE A 133 -4.16 11.73 4.25
C PHE A 133 -4.40 10.27 3.84
N GLN A 134 -3.78 9.31 4.54
CA GLN A 134 -3.80 7.89 4.17
C GLN A 134 -5.23 7.32 4.12
N PRO A 135 -6.16 7.60 5.05
CA PRO A 135 -7.53 7.09 4.97
C PRO A 135 -8.25 7.50 3.67
N PHE A 136 -8.13 8.77 3.27
CA PHE A 136 -8.70 9.26 2.01
C PHE A 136 -8.05 8.61 0.79
N TYR A 137 -6.72 8.48 0.83
CA TYR A 137 -5.96 7.80 -0.21
C TYR A 137 -6.42 6.34 -0.38
N PHE A 138 -6.57 5.58 0.71
CA PHE A 138 -7.00 4.18 0.65
C PHE A 138 -8.41 4.03 0.11
N PHE A 139 -9.33 4.92 0.50
CA PHE A 139 -10.69 4.90 -0.02
C PHE A 139 -10.71 5.14 -1.54
N ILE A 140 -10.02 6.20 -2.02
CA ILE A 140 -9.94 6.52 -3.45
C ILE A 140 -9.28 5.38 -4.23
N VAL A 141 -8.13 4.88 -3.76
CA VAL A 141 -7.38 3.81 -4.43
C VAL A 141 -8.15 2.49 -4.46
N GLY A 142 -8.88 2.16 -3.39
CA GLY A 142 -9.75 1.00 -3.34
C GLY A 142 -10.83 1.04 -4.42
N ILE A 143 -11.52 2.18 -4.58
CA ILE A 143 -12.57 2.35 -5.59
C ILE A 143 -12.01 2.32 -7.01
N ILE A 144 -10.94 3.06 -7.31
CA ILE A 144 -10.39 3.05 -8.67
C ILE A 144 -9.76 1.69 -9.01
N GLY A 145 -9.18 1.01 -8.02
CA GLY A 145 -8.58 -0.31 -8.17
C GLY A 145 -9.59 -1.39 -8.52
N THR A 146 -10.78 -1.37 -7.90
CA THR A 146 -11.86 -2.33 -8.21
C THR A 146 -12.42 -2.14 -9.61
N THR A 147 -12.34 -0.93 -10.17
CA THR A 147 -12.84 -0.68 -11.54
C THR A 147 -12.00 -1.34 -12.62
N GLY A 148 -10.76 -1.77 -12.32
CA GLY A 148 -9.82 -2.36 -13.29
C GLY A 148 -9.27 -1.37 -14.35
N LYS A 149 -9.78 -0.14 -14.37
CA LYS A 149 -9.49 0.85 -15.41
C LYS A 149 -8.30 1.71 -15.02
N PHE A 150 -7.25 1.67 -15.82
CA PHE A 150 -6.10 2.56 -15.64
C PHE A 150 -5.47 2.96 -16.97
N THR A 151 -4.76 4.10 -16.97
CA THR A 151 -3.94 4.52 -18.11
C THR A 151 -2.48 4.28 -17.79
N TRP A 152 -1.76 3.57 -18.65
CA TRP A 152 -0.34 3.30 -18.46
C TRP A 152 0.44 3.56 -19.74
N LYS A 153 1.43 4.45 -19.67
CA LYS A 153 2.28 4.87 -20.81
C LYS A 153 1.44 5.24 -22.06
N GLY A 154 0.39 6.04 -21.86
CA GLY A 154 -0.52 6.48 -22.93
C GLY A 154 -1.58 5.45 -23.38
N ARG A 155 -1.54 4.21 -22.88
CA ARG A 155 -2.51 3.17 -23.23
C ARG A 155 -3.59 3.04 -22.15
N LYS A 156 -4.85 2.92 -22.56
CA LYS A 156 -5.98 2.66 -21.65
C LYS A 156 -6.20 1.16 -21.54
N TYR A 157 -6.30 0.68 -20.31
CA TYR A 157 -6.61 -0.70 -19.96
C TYR A 157 -7.96 -0.74 -19.26
N LYS A 158 -8.75 -1.78 -19.55
CA LYS A 158 -10.04 -2.09 -18.92
C LYS A 158 -9.97 -3.48 -18.31
#